data_AF-A0A7Z0ES59-F1
#
_entry.id   AF-A0A7Z0ES59-F1
#
_cell.length_a   1.000
_cell.length_b   1.000
_cell.length_c   1.000
_cell.angle_alpha   90.00
_cell.angle_beta   90.00
_cell.angle_gamma   90.00
#
_symmetry.space_group_name_H-M   'P 1'
#
loop_
_entity.id
_entity.type
_entity.pdbx_description
1 polymer ?
#
loop_
_entity_poly.entity_id
_entity_poly.type
_entity_poly.pdbx_seq_one_letter_code
_entity_poly.pdbx_strand_id
1 'polypeptide(L)'
;MPLITRSRAALGTLAASAVAAALVLSPAPAAADHEDTPTVRELLERCGESTDLCEFHPSGPPEYFQNTAEQVGAPVYNCTDHEQLSQVSWSKTTGESNSVNLSMTATFGAIFKQSFTVSYGHEWSSEHTQTQRTQITAQPGEVATVYYGPRMQRVHGTYELHFGSRQWGHYIWYAPFTAEGPADDQGSTVTQSTRQMTDQERAAFCG
;
A
#
# COMPACT_ATOMS: atom_id res chain seq x y z
N MET A 1 50.41 -57.38 34.03
CA MET A 1 50.94 -57.49 35.42
C MET A 1 50.01 -56.70 36.34
N PRO A 2 49.33 -57.36 37.29
CA PRO A 2 48.38 -56.73 38.20
C PRO A 2 49.02 -56.39 39.57
N LEU A 3 48.55 -55.34 40.24
CA LEU A 3 48.86 -55.00 41.64
C LEU A 3 47.57 -54.48 42.29
N ILE A 4 46.84 -55.34 43.01
CA ILE A 4 46.80 -55.46 44.49
C ILE A 4 46.14 -54.25 45.19
N THR A 5 44.85 -54.44 45.49
CA THR A 5 44.18 -54.38 46.81
C THR A 5 44.57 -53.31 47.84
N ARG A 6 43.58 -52.52 48.29
CA ARG A 6 43.09 -52.50 49.70
C ARG A 6 41.88 -51.59 49.92
N SER A 7 40.80 -52.21 50.40
CA SER A 7 39.63 -51.59 51.02
C SER A 7 40.00 -50.93 52.35
N ARG A 8 39.43 -49.74 52.62
CA ARG A 8 39.06 -49.29 53.98
C ARG A 8 37.74 -48.54 53.92
N ALA A 9 36.82 -49.00 54.76
CA ALA A 9 35.53 -48.40 55.06
C ALA A 9 35.68 -47.02 55.72
N ALA A 10 34.66 -46.18 55.59
CA ALA A 10 33.69 -45.91 56.67
C ALA A 10 33.08 -44.50 56.57
N LEU A 11 31.80 -44.41 56.98
CA LEU A 11 30.97 -43.22 57.23
C LEU A 11 30.76 -42.28 56.01
N GLY A 12 29.55 -42.03 55.53
CA GLY A 12 28.32 -41.79 56.29
C GLY A 12 27.86 -40.38 55.94
N THR A 13 26.79 -40.25 55.15
CA THR A 13 25.82 -39.15 55.18
C THR A 13 24.82 -39.37 54.05
N LEU A 14 23.55 -39.53 54.43
CA LEU A 14 22.41 -39.37 53.53
C LEU A 14 22.32 -37.89 53.16
N ALA A 15 22.46 -37.58 51.87
CA ALA A 15 22.03 -36.30 51.33
C ALA A 15 21.29 -36.57 50.01
N ALA A 16 19.97 -36.39 50.07
CA ALA A 16 19.06 -36.49 48.94
C ALA A 16 19.51 -35.55 47.82
N SER A 17 19.81 -36.10 46.65
CA SER A 17 20.14 -35.32 45.46
C SER A 17 18.84 -34.92 44.75
N ALA A 18 18.37 -33.69 45.01
CA ALA A 18 17.35 -33.06 44.19
C ALA A 18 18.00 -32.66 42.85
N VAL A 19 17.59 -33.30 41.76
CA VAL A 19 17.98 -32.88 40.40
C VAL A 19 17.16 -31.64 40.05
N ALA A 20 17.75 -30.46 40.21
CA ALA A 20 17.19 -29.21 39.72
C ALA A 20 17.27 -29.20 38.18
N ALA A 21 16.13 -29.36 37.52
CA ALA A 21 16.00 -29.07 36.10
C ALA A 21 16.07 -27.55 35.90
N ALA A 22 17.23 -27.07 35.43
CA ALA A 22 17.38 -25.68 35.01
C ALA A 22 16.60 -25.47 33.70
N LEU A 23 15.39 -24.92 33.81
CA LEU A 23 14.67 -24.35 32.67
C LEU A 23 15.46 -23.13 32.19
N VAL A 24 16.10 -23.25 31.03
CA VAL A 24 16.68 -22.13 30.32
C VAL A 24 15.51 -21.30 29.79
N LEU A 25 15.06 -20.29 30.55
CA LEU A 25 14.18 -19.26 29.99
C LEU A 25 15.01 -18.42 29.03
N SER A 26 14.93 -18.73 27.73
CA SER A 26 15.26 -17.74 26.71
C SER A 26 14.29 -16.56 26.88
N PRO A 27 14.76 -15.31 27.01
CA PRO A 27 13.86 -14.17 26.97
C PRO A 27 13.20 -14.14 25.60
N ALA A 28 11.91 -14.49 25.55
CA ALA A 28 11.07 -14.08 24.44
C ALA A 28 11.08 -12.55 24.43
N PRO A 29 11.16 -11.88 23.26
CA PRO A 29 10.92 -10.45 23.20
C PRO A 29 9.53 -10.23 23.82
N ALA A 30 9.47 -9.43 24.88
CA ALA A 30 8.22 -8.99 25.44
C ALA A 30 7.53 -8.15 24.37
N ALA A 31 6.66 -8.79 23.58
CA ALA A 31 5.60 -8.08 22.87
C ALA A 31 4.66 -7.59 23.97
N ALA A 32 4.95 -6.39 24.46
CA ALA A 32 4.02 -5.66 25.30
C ALA A 32 2.94 -5.13 24.36
N ASP A 33 1.93 -5.96 24.10
CA ASP A 33 0.65 -5.50 23.56
C ASP A 33 0.00 -4.64 24.67
N HIS A 34 0.47 -3.40 24.80
CA HIS A 34 -0.18 -2.41 25.65
C HIS A 34 -1.42 -1.90 24.92
N GLU A 35 -2.57 -1.90 25.61
CA GLU A 35 -3.82 -1.28 25.16
C GLU A 35 -3.70 0.23 24.85
N ASP A 36 -2.53 0.83 25.12
CA ASP A 36 -2.17 2.22 24.85
C ASP A 36 -1.24 2.39 23.62
N THR A 37 -1.09 1.39 22.74
CA THR A 37 -0.25 1.54 21.55
C THR A 37 -0.95 2.42 20.50
N PRO A 38 -0.36 3.54 20.06
CA PRO A 38 -0.99 4.44 19.10
C PRO A 38 -1.11 3.77 17.72
N THR A 39 -2.15 4.15 16.98
CA THR A 39 -2.27 3.78 15.57
C THR A 39 -1.21 4.49 14.73
N VAL A 40 -0.85 3.90 13.58
CA VAL A 40 0.03 4.54 12.58
C VAL A 40 -0.49 5.92 12.21
N ARG A 41 -1.81 6.05 12.05
CA ARG A 41 -2.46 7.33 11.76
C ARG A 41 -2.18 8.37 12.85
N GLU A 42 -2.39 8.04 14.12
CA GLU A 42 -2.15 8.95 15.25
C GLU A 42 -0.67 9.37 15.34
N LEU A 43 0.26 8.45 15.05
CA LEU A 43 1.68 8.77 14.96
C LEU A 43 1.96 9.76 13.83
N LEU A 44 1.44 9.52 12.63
CA LEU A 44 1.67 10.39 11.46
C LEU A 44 0.96 11.75 11.57
N GLU A 45 -0.12 11.86 12.33
CA GLU A 45 -0.73 13.15 12.68
C GLU A 45 0.16 14.00 13.63
N ARG A 46 1.19 13.41 14.25
CA ARG A 46 2.19 14.11 15.09
C ARG A 46 3.51 14.39 14.37
N CYS A 47 3.73 13.75 13.23
CA CYS A 47 4.93 13.88 12.41
C CYS A 47 5.19 15.34 12.00
N GLY A 48 6.34 15.87 12.41
CA GLY A 48 6.77 17.24 12.14
C GLY A 48 6.05 18.32 12.95
N GLU A 49 5.01 17.96 13.71
CA GLU A 49 4.24 18.89 14.55
C GLU A 49 4.67 18.82 16.02
N SER A 50 4.88 17.61 16.56
CA SER A 50 5.28 17.38 17.95
C SER A 50 6.44 16.40 18.10
N THR A 51 7.13 16.13 17.00
CA THR A 51 8.29 15.24 16.94
C THR A 51 9.55 16.04 16.65
N ASP A 52 10.66 15.70 17.29
CA ASP A 52 11.99 16.25 17.00
C ASP A 52 12.56 15.70 15.69
N LEU A 53 12.16 14.47 15.32
CA LEU A 53 12.49 13.82 14.05
C LEU A 53 11.22 13.23 13.46
N CYS A 54 10.99 13.44 12.17
CA CYS A 54 10.08 12.63 11.39
C CYS A 54 10.67 12.40 10.00
N GLU A 55 11.10 11.18 9.73
CA GLU A 55 11.72 10.80 8.46
C GLU A 55 11.00 9.60 7.87
N PHE A 56 10.82 9.60 6.54
CA PHE A 56 10.31 8.44 5.81
C PHE A 56 11.47 7.66 5.19
N HIS A 57 11.56 6.37 5.50
CA HIS A 57 12.52 5.45 4.91
C HIS A 57 11.79 4.52 3.94
N PRO A 58 11.98 4.68 2.62
CA PRO A 58 11.39 3.77 1.64
C PRO A 58 11.98 2.35 1.77
N SER A 59 11.14 1.34 1.60
CA SER A 59 11.52 -0.06 1.64
C SER A 59 11.57 -0.62 0.22
N GLY A 60 12.69 -0.40 -0.47
CA GLY A 60 12.93 -0.93 -1.82
C GLY A 60 12.47 0.00 -2.96
N PRO A 61 12.45 -0.50 -4.21
CA PRO A 61 12.01 0.26 -5.37
C PRO A 61 10.48 0.40 -5.44
N PRO A 62 9.94 1.38 -6.19
CA PRO A 62 8.49 1.49 -6.43
C PRO A 62 7.95 0.28 -7.20
N GLU A 63 6.75 -0.18 -6.84
CA GLU A 63 6.02 -1.21 -7.58
C GLU A 63 5.06 -0.56 -8.57
N TYR A 64 5.13 -0.93 -9.85
CA TYR A 64 4.25 -0.39 -10.87
C TYR A 64 3.14 -1.39 -11.23
N PHE A 65 1.88 -0.95 -11.15
CA PHE A 65 0.72 -1.78 -11.42
C PHE A 65 -0.32 -1.05 -12.28
N GLN A 66 -1.18 -1.84 -12.92
CA GLN A 66 -2.28 -1.34 -13.73
C GLN A 66 -3.51 -1.28 -12.82
N ASN A 67 -4.09 -0.08 -12.63
CA ASN A 67 -5.33 0.00 -11.86
C ASN A 67 -6.51 -0.56 -12.67
N THR A 68 -7.60 -0.86 -11.97
CA THR A 68 -8.86 -1.32 -12.54
C THR A 68 -9.30 -0.38 -13.66
N ALA A 69 -9.67 -0.97 -14.79
CA ALA A 69 -10.18 -0.20 -15.92
C ALA A 69 -11.61 0.27 -15.62
N GLU A 70 -11.83 1.57 -15.72
CA GLU A 70 -13.14 2.19 -15.51
C GLU A 70 -13.70 2.72 -16.82
N GLN A 71 -15.03 2.74 -16.95
CA GLN A 71 -15.68 3.34 -18.10
C GLN A 71 -15.38 4.85 -18.14
N VAL A 72 -15.00 5.34 -19.31
CA VAL A 72 -14.73 6.77 -19.55
C VAL A 72 -15.48 7.26 -20.78
N GLY A 73 -15.92 8.51 -20.72
CA GLY A 73 -16.76 9.10 -21.75
C GLY A 73 -18.17 8.51 -21.79
N ALA A 74 -19.02 9.11 -22.62
CA ALA A 74 -20.36 8.58 -22.86
C ALA A 74 -20.27 7.32 -23.76
N PRO A 75 -21.03 6.26 -23.45
CA PRO A 75 -21.17 5.13 -24.37
C PRO A 75 -21.87 5.57 -25.66
N VAL A 76 -21.54 4.90 -26.76
CA VAL A 76 -22.07 5.17 -28.11
C VAL A 76 -23.11 4.12 -28.46
N TYR A 77 -24.35 4.54 -28.68
CA TYR A 77 -25.44 3.67 -29.09
C TYR A 77 -25.63 3.74 -30.60
N ASN A 78 -25.53 2.61 -31.30
CA ASN A 78 -25.78 2.54 -32.73
C ASN A 78 -27.22 2.09 -33.01
N CYS A 79 -28.08 3.09 -33.22
CA CYS A 79 -29.49 2.92 -33.54
C CYS A 79 -29.77 2.68 -35.02
N THR A 80 -28.73 2.62 -35.86
CA THR A 80 -28.85 2.42 -37.31
C THR A 80 -28.77 0.95 -37.69
N ASP A 81 -29.06 0.65 -38.95
CA ASP A 81 -28.88 -0.66 -39.59
C ASP A 81 -27.49 -0.84 -40.23
N HIS A 82 -26.58 0.12 -40.03
CA HIS A 82 -25.22 0.11 -40.54
C HIS A 82 -24.17 0.22 -39.43
N GLU A 83 -22.93 -0.17 -39.71
CA GLU A 83 -21.82 0.07 -38.80
C GLU A 83 -21.64 1.58 -38.58
N GLN A 84 -21.46 1.99 -37.33
CA GLN A 84 -21.19 3.38 -36.98
C GLN A 84 -19.81 3.52 -36.35
N LEU A 85 -19.01 4.37 -36.96
CA LEU A 85 -17.75 4.84 -36.42
C LEU A 85 -17.98 6.13 -35.64
N SER A 86 -17.49 6.21 -34.40
CA SER A 86 -17.70 7.37 -33.53
C SER A 86 -16.43 7.76 -32.79
N GLN A 87 -16.36 9.03 -32.39
CA GLN A 87 -15.27 9.58 -31.61
C GLN A 87 -15.76 9.90 -30.20
N VAL A 88 -15.26 9.20 -29.20
CA VAL A 88 -15.55 9.46 -27.78
C VAL A 88 -14.45 10.36 -27.22
N SER A 89 -14.80 11.58 -26.82
CA SER A 89 -13.91 12.45 -26.05
C SER A 89 -14.11 12.17 -24.56
N TRP A 90 -13.03 11.99 -23.83
CA TRP A 90 -13.09 11.70 -22.39
C TRP A 90 -11.91 12.32 -21.65
N SER A 91 -12.11 12.54 -20.35
CA SER A 91 -11.10 12.99 -19.41
C SER A 91 -11.27 12.22 -18.10
N LYS A 92 -10.15 11.79 -17.51
CA LYS A 92 -10.12 11.08 -16.23
C LYS A 92 -8.96 11.58 -15.39
N THR A 93 -9.29 12.06 -14.20
CA THR A 93 -8.31 12.37 -13.14
C THR A 93 -8.16 11.18 -12.20
N THR A 94 -6.93 10.80 -11.93
CA THR A 94 -6.55 9.76 -10.96
C THR A 94 -5.71 10.41 -9.87
N GLY A 95 -6.06 10.19 -8.61
CA GLY A 95 -5.36 10.79 -7.46
C GLY A 95 -4.51 9.79 -6.68
N GLU A 96 -3.70 10.32 -5.78
CA GLU A 96 -2.94 9.57 -4.79
C GLU A 96 -3.81 9.06 -3.62
N SER A 97 -3.34 8.00 -2.96
CA SER A 97 -3.93 7.45 -1.73
C SER A 97 -2.85 6.86 -0.82
N ASN A 98 -3.20 6.51 0.42
CA ASN A 98 -2.27 5.88 1.35
C ASN A 98 -2.97 4.99 2.39
N SER A 99 -2.18 4.14 3.05
CA SER A 99 -2.64 3.12 4.01
C SER A 99 -3.33 3.66 5.27
N VAL A 100 -3.26 4.96 5.55
CA VAL A 100 -3.85 5.58 6.76
C VAL A 100 -4.97 6.58 6.44
N ASN A 101 -5.35 6.73 5.17
CA ASN A 101 -6.37 7.67 4.70
C ASN A 101 -6.16 9.10 5.22
N LEU A 102 -4.90 9.56 5.26
CA LEU A 102 -4.55 10.94 5.60
C LEU A 102 -4.27 11.75 4.33
N SER A 103 -4.47 13.06 4.40
CA SER A 103 -4.11 13.94 3.27
C SER A 103 -2.59 13.98 3.09
N MET A 104 -2.14 13.68 1.88
CA MET A 104 -0.74 13.80 1.46
C MET A 104 -0.27 15.26 1.32
N THR A 105 -1.15 16.24 1.58
CA THR A 105 -0.80 17.66 1.70
C THR A 105 -0.36 18.05 3.11
N ALA A 106 -0.57 17.19 4.12
CA ALA A 106 -0.09 17.44 5.48
C ALA A 106 1.44 17.27 5.59
N THR A 107 2.02 17.67 6.73
CA THR A 107 3.47 17.67 6.99
C THR A 107 4.14 16.33 6.69
N PHE A 108 3.57 15.20 7.14
CA PHE A 108 4.10 13.88 6.83
C PHE A 108 4.13 13.61 5.31
N GLY A 109 3.11 14.04 4.57
CA GLY A 109 3.02 13.87 3.12
C GLY A 109 4.07 14.69 2.37
N ALA A 110 4.38 15.91 2.83
CA ALA A 110 5.50 16.69 2.29
C ALA A 110 6.85 15.99 2.52
N ILE A 111 7.06 15.42 3.72
CA ILE A 111 8.25 14.61 4.05
C ILE A 111 8.33 13.37 3.15
N PHE A 112 7.21 12.67 2.91
CA PHE A 112 7.15 11.54 1.98
C PHE A 112 7.60 11.97 0.58
N LYS A 113 6.99 13.01 0.01
CA LYS A 113 7.27 13.47 -1.36
C LYS A 113 8.73 13.88 -1.50
N GLN A 114 9.30 14.53 -0.48
CA GLN A 114 10.72 14.87 -0.47
C GLN A 114 11.62 13.63 -0.41
N SER A 115 11.32 12.67 0.48
CA SER A 115 12.06 11.41 0.61
C SER A 115 11.99 10.58 -0.67
N PHE A 116 10.81 10.53 -1.31
CA PHE A 116 10.58 9.90 -2.61
C PHE A 116 11.50 10.51 -3.68
N THR A 117 11.49 11.84 -3.83
CA THR A 117 12.34 12.54 -4.82
C THR A 117 13.81 12.27 -4.60
N VAL A 118 14.28 12.31 -3.34
CA VAL A 118 15.68 12.01 -3.00
C VAL A 118 16.04 10.56 -3.32
N SER A 119 15.13 9.62 -3.05
CA SER A 119 15.40 8.18 -3.19
C SER A 119 15.33 7.69 -4.64
N TYR A 120 14.45 8.27 -5.46
CA TYR A 120 14.16 7.76 -6.80
C TYR A 120 14.44 8.75 -7.93
N GLY A 121 14.88 9.97 -7.62
CA GLY A 121 15.37 10.95 -8.60
C GLY A 121 14.30 11.60 -9.47
N HIS A 122 13.02 11.48 -9.10
CA HIS A 122 11.89 12.12 -9.78
C HIS A 122 10.78 12.47 -8.77
N GLU A 123 9.91 13.40 -9.13
CA GLU A 123 8.84 13.86 -8.24
C GLU A 123 7.69 12.87 -8.14
N TRP A 124 7.06 12.81 -6.97
CA TRP A 124 5.84 12.05 -6.76
C TRP A 124 4.63 12.77 -7.37
N SER A 125 3.91 12.08 -8.25
CA SER A 125 2.66 12.61 -8.82
C SER A 125 1.51 12.42 -7.85
N SER A 126 0.87 13.52 -7.45
CA SER A 126 -0.29 13.49 -6.53
C SER A 126 -1.60 13.26 -7.28
N GLU A 127 -1.66 13.70 -8.54
CA GLU A 127 -2.79 13.53 -9.41
C GLU A 127 -2.34 13.55 -10.87
N HIS A 128 -3.06 12.84 -11.71
CA HIS A 128 -2.84 12.83 -13.15
C HIS A 128 -4.17 12.88 -13.89
N THR A 129 -4.29 13.83 -14.82
CA THR A 129 -5.47 13.96 -15.67
C THR A 129 -5.13 13.57 -17.10
N GLN A 130 -5.65 12.41 -17.52
CA GLN A 130 -5.57 11.97 -18.91
C GLN A 130 -6.77 12.52 -19.68
N THR A 131 -6.51 13.20 -20.80
CA THR A 131 -7.55 13.67 -21.73
C THR A 131 -7.26 13.14 -23.12
N GLN A 132 -8.23 12.45 -23.71
CA GLN A 132 -8.03 11.79 -25.00
C GLN A 132 -9.33 11.72 -25.80
N ARG A 133 -9.19 11.54 -27.11
CA ARG A 133 -10.27 11.14 -27.99
C ARG A 133 -10.01 9.72 -28.47
N THR A 134 -10.95 8.82 -28.26
CA THR A 134 -10.88 7.43 -28.70
C THR A 134 -11.89 7.17 -29.79
N GLN A 135 -11.44 6.65 -30.92
CA GLN A 135 -12.31 6.22 -32.01
C GLN A 135 -12.80 4.82 -31.70
N ILE A 136 -14.12 4.62 -31.75
CA ILE A 136 -14.78 3.35 -31.43
C ILE A 136 -15.83 3.03 -32.50
N THR A 137 -15.98 1.75 -32.80
CA THR A 137 -16.94 1.23 -33.77
C THR A 137 -18.02 0.45 -33.05
N ALA A 138 -19.28 0.67 -33.42
CA ALA A 138 -20.42 -0.11 -32.94
C ALA A 138 -21.16 -0.72 -34.14
N GLN A 139 -21.48 -2.01 -34.07
CA GLN A 139 -22.35 -2.66 -35.08
C GLN A 139 -23.81 -2.22 -34.91
N PRO A 140 -24.68 -2.45 -35.91
CA PRO A 140 -26.12 -2.19 -35.78
C PRO A 140 -26.70 -2.78 -34.50
N GLY A 141 -27.40 -1.97 -33.72
CA GLY A 141 -28.03 -2.42 -32.49
C GLY A 141 -27.08 -2.61 -31.29
N GLU A 142 -25.80 -2.24 -31.40
CA GLU A 142 -24.83 -2.32 -30.32
C GLU A 142 -24.65 -1.01 -29.55
N VAL A 143 -24.18 -1.16 -28.31
CA VAL A 143 -23.58 -0.09 -27.52
C VAL A 143 -22.08 -0.34 -27.37
N ALA A 144 -21.32 0.71 -27.61
CA ALA A 144 -19.87 0.74 -27.57
C ALA A 144 -19.39 1.60 -26.38
N THR A 145 -18.42 1.08 -25.63
CA THR A 145 -17.88 1.71 -24.41
C THR A 145 -16.36 1.75 -24.44
N VAL A 146 -15.79 2.86 -23.97
CA VAL A 146 -14.35 3.03 -23.76
C VAL A 146 -14.04 2.85 -22.28
N TYR A 147 -12.97 2.13 -21.98
CA TYR A 147 -12.44 1.96 -20.63
C TYR A 147 -11.02 2.48 -20.54
N TYR A 148 -10.68 3.06 -19.39
CA TYR A 148 -9.34 3.55 -19.08
C TYR A 148 -8.87 2.95 -17.77
N GLY A 149 -7.69 2.35 -17.81
CA GLY A 149 -6.94 1.95 -16.64
C GLY A 149 -5.70 2.85 -16.52
N PRO A 150 -5.58 3.68 -15.47
CA PRO A 150 -4.35 4.43 -15.22
C PRO A 150 -3.23 3.49 -14.75
N ARG A 151 -2.01 3.79 -15.19
CA ARG A 151 -0.80 3.17 -14.63
C ARG A 151 -0.47 3.85 -13.30
N MET A 152 -0.24 3.03 -12.28
CA MET A 152 -0.02 3.46 -10.90
C MET A 152 1.33 2.97 -10.40
N GLN A 153 1.85 3.66 -9.39
CA GLN A 153 3.00 3.25 -8.61
C GLN A 153 2.62 3.12 -7.13
N ARG A 154 3.24 2.18 -6.44
CA ARG A 154 3.12 1.95 -5.01
C ARG A 154 4.50 2.00 -4.37
N VAL A 155 4.59 2.72 -3.26
CA VAL A 155 5.82 2.84 -2.46
C VAL A 155 5.52 2.39 -1.05
N HIS A 156 6.33 1.45 -0.57
CA HIS A 156 6.33 0.98 0.80
C HIS A 156 7.45 1.64 1.59
N GLY A 157 7.27 1.79 2.89
CA GLY A 157 8.33 2.23 3.78
C GLY A 157 7.89 2.34 5.22
N THR A 158 8.69 2.99 6.03
CA THR A 158 8.42 3.20 7.45
C THR A 158 8.85 4.60 7.84
N TYR A 159 7.99 5.29 8.59
CA TYR A 159 8.38 6.52 9.25
C TYR A 159 9.10 6.22 10.55
N GLU A 160 10.23 6.88 10.78
CA GLU A 160 10.88 6.98 12.09
C GLU A 160 10.49 8.31 12.74
N LEU A 161 9.91 8.25 13.94
CA LEU A 161 9.45 9.42 14.68
C LEU A 161 10.16 9.49 16.03
N HIS A 162 10.83 10.60 16.32
CA HIS A 162 11.40 10.87 17.65
C HIS A 162 10.60 11.96 18.35
N PHE A 163 10.26 11.74 19.61
CA PHE A 163 9.59 12.71 20.47
C PHE A 163 10.55 13.21 21.55
N GLY A 164 10.49 14.52 21.86
CA GLY A 164 11.31 15.09 22.95
C GLY A 164 10.90 14.63 24.36
N SER A 165 9.72 14.02 24.48
CA SER A 165 9.22 13.38 25.70
C SER A 165 8.54 12.05 25.38
N ARG A 166 8.42 11.16 26.36
CA ARG A 166 7.75 9.86 26.14
C ARG A 166 6.29 10.07 25.73
N GLN A 167 5.93 9.54 24.57
CA GLN A 167 4.57 9.45 24.09
C GLN A 167 4.19 7.97 24.04
N TRP A 168 3.06 7.61 24.66
CA TRP A 168 2.63 6.21 24.83
C TRP A 168 3.75 5.31 25.39
N GLY A 169 4.57 5.85 26.30
CA GLY A 169 5.67 5.12 26.94
C GLY A 169 7.01 5.09 26.18
N HIS A 170 7.06 5.51 24.92
CA HIS A 170 8.26 5.45 24.08
C HIS A 170 8.71 6.83 23.57
N TYR A 171 10.01 6.98 23.31
CA TYR A 171 10.56 8.17 22.65
C TYR A 171 10.63 8.03 21.13
N ILE A 172 10.76 6.80 20.64
CA ILE A 172 10.98 6.47 19.24
C ILE A 172 9.86 5.54 18.80
N TRP A 173 9.24 5.88 17.67
CA TRP A 173 8.17 5.10 17.07
C TRP A 173 8.47 4.83 15.59
N TYR A 174 8.06 3.64 15.14
CA TYR A 174 8.15 3.22 13.75
C TYR A 174 6.74 3.00 13.20
N ALA A 175 6.40 3.74 12.14
CA ALA A 175 5.06 3.75 11.57
C ALA A 175 5.11 3.25 10.12
N PRO A 176 4.75 1.98 9.84
CA PRO A 176 4.75 1.44 8.49
C PRO A 176 3.72 2.18 7.63
N PHE A 177 4.11 2.51 6.41
CA PHE A 177 3.32 3.35 5.53
C PHE A 177 3.41 2.86 4.09
N THR A 178 2.29 2.97 3.37
CA THR A 178 2.22 2.71 1.93
C THR A 178 1.48 3.85 1.26
N ALA A 179 2.05 4.37 0.17
CA ALA A 179 1.40 5.34 -0.69
C ALA A 179 1.24 4.77 -2.11
N GLU A 180 0.12 5.11 -2.74
CA GLU A 180 -0.15 4.82 -4.15
C GLU A 180 -0.43 6.12 -4.87
N GLY A 181 0.09 6.26 -6.09
CA GLY A 181 -0.09 7.46 -6.90
C GLY A 181 0.03 7.16 -8.39
N PRO A 182 -0.37 8.09 -9.25
CA PRO A 182 -0.14 7.98 -10.69
C PRO A 182 1.34 7.78 -11.03
N ALA A 183 1.60 6.95 -12.04
CA ALA A 183 2.93 6.74 -12.62
C ALA A 183 2.97 7.37 -14.03
N ASP A 184 3.10 8.70 -14.08
CA ASP A 184 2.87 9.53 -15.26
C ASP A 184 3.79 9.21 -16.46
N ASP A 185 4.96 8.65 -16.20
CA ASP A 185 5.95 8.22 -17.18
C ASP A 185 5.75 6.77 -17.66
N GLN A 186 4.81 6.04 -17.04
CA GLN A 186 4.53 4.65 -17.34
C GLN A 186 3.21 4.55 -18.13
N GLY A 187 3.22 3.82 -19.25
CA GLY A 187 2.07 3.76 -20.15
C GLY A 187 0.78 3.23 -19.49
N SER A 188 -0.32 3.98 -19.63
CA SER A 188 -1.69 3.57 -19.24
C SER A 188 -2.37 2.73 -20.33
N THR A 189 -3.48 2.07 -19.97
CA THR A 189 -4.26 1.25 -20.91
C THR A 189 -5.59 1.92 -21.28
N VAL A 190 -5.90 1.96 -22.58
CA VAL A 190 -7.21 2.33 -23.11
C VAL A 190 -7.76 1.13 -23.86
N THR A 191 -8.92 0.62 -23.43
CA THR A 191 -9.60 -0.51 -24.07
C THR A 191 -11.00 -0.13 -24.52
N GLN A 192 -11.56 -0.92 -25.42
CA GLN A 192 -12.91 -0.71 -25.96
C GLN A 192 -13.68 -2.02 -25.86
N SER A 193 -14.99 -1.94 -25.65
CA SER A 193 -15.88 -3.09 -25.76
C SER A 193 -17.16 -2.71 -26.47
N THR A 194 -17.75 -3.66 -27.17
CA THR A 194 -19.13 -3.56 -27.65
C THR A 194 -19.99 -4.66 -27.07
N ARG A 195 -21.29 -4.40 -26.97
CA ARG A 195 -22.30 -5.41 -26.70
C ARG A 195 -23.61 -5.02 -27.36
N GLN A 196 -24.51 -5.99 -27.50
CA GLN A 196 -25.88 -5.71 -27.93
C GLN A 196 -26.58 -4.79 -26.92
N MET A 197 -27.35 -3.83 -27.44
CA MET A 197 -28.25 -3.02 -26.62
C MET A 197 -29.35 -3.89 -26.03
N THR A 198 -29.66 -3.66 -24.76
CA THR A 198 -30.88 -4.18 -24.14
C THR A 198 -32.12 -3.52 -24.75
N ASP A 199 -33.29 -4.15 -24.60
CA ASP A 199 -34.55 -3.55 -25.07
C ASP A 199 -34.83 -2.21 -24.39
N GLN A 200 -34.46 -2.07 -23.11
CA GLN A 200 -34.58 -0.82 -22.36
C GLN A 200 -33.69 0.28 -22.94
N GLU A 201 -32.43 -0.03 -23.24
CA GLU A 201 -31.53 0.94 -23.87
C GLU A 201 -32.00 1.32 -25.26
N ARG A 202 -32.46 0.35 -26.06
CA ARG A 202 -33.02 0.61 -27.38
C ARG A 202 -34.21 1.55 -27.31
N ALA A 203 -35.16 1.30 -26.40
CA ALA A 203 -36.31 2.18 -26.20
C ALA A 203 -35.90 3.58 -25.68
N ALA A 204 -34.86 3.66 -24.85
CA ALA A 204 -34.42 4.93 -24.27
C ALA A 204 -33.61 5.80 -25.25
N PHE A 205 -32.80 5.18 -26.12
CA PHE A 205 -31.82 5.90 -26.93
C PHE A 205 -32.08 5.88 -28.44
N CYS A 206 -32.92 4.97 -28.95
CA CYS A 206 -33.10 4.76 -30.39
C CYS A 206 -34.47 5.16 -30.97
N GLY A 207 -35.49 5.34 -30.13
CA GLY A 207 -36.83 5.76 -30.58
C GLY A 207 -37.68 4.64 -31.18
#